data_AF-A0A925PM11-F1
#
_entry.id   AF-A0A925PM11-F1
#
_cell.length_a   1.000
_cell.length_b   1.000
_cell.length_c   1.000
_cell.angle_alpha   90.00
_cell.angle_beta   90.00
_cell.angle_gamma   90.00
#
_symmetry.space_group_name_H-M   'P 1'
#
loop_
_entity.id
_entity.type
_entity.pdbx_description
1 polymer ?
#
loop_
_entity_poly.entity_id
_entity_poly.type
_entity_poly.pdbx_seq_one_letter_code
_entity_poly.pdbx_strand_id
1 'polypeptide(L)' 'MDEIEVTRNGQTNQFSITLVRGGDTIRCMVSVALGDSDERSDGEKHRAALSKAKALAKALDSAIETS' A
#
# COMPACT_ATOMS: atom_id res chain seq x y z
N MET A 1 18.71 -7.57 4.03
CA MET A 1 17.91 -6.66 4.87
C MET A 1 16.58 -6.59 4.17
N ASP A 2 15.52 -7.01 4.86
CA ASP A 2 14.20 -7.08 4.25
C ASP A 2 13.44 -5.80 4.61
N GLU A 3 12.86 -5.13 3.61
CA GLU A 3 12.23 -3.83 3.78
C GLU A 3 10.95 -3.72 2.96
N ILE A 4 9.91 -3.12 3.56
CA ILE A 4 8.65 -2.80 2.91
C ILE A 4 8.44 -1.30 2.96
N GLU A 5 8.44 -0.65 1.81
CA GLU A 5 8.12 0.76 1.67
C GLU A 5 6.76 0.94 1.00
N VAL A 6 5.98 1.90 1.51
CA VAL A 6 4.71 2.30 0.90
C VAL A 6 4.73 3.81 0.68
N THR A 7 4.83 4.21 -0.58
CA THR A 7 4.90 5.61 -1.00
C THR A 7 3.59 6.00 -1.67
N ARG A 8 3.08 7.19 -1.35
CA ARG A 8 1.89 7.75 -2.00
C ARG A 8 2.27 8.44 -3.32
N ASN A 9 1.46 8.23 -4.36
CA ASN A 9 1.62 8.91 -5.65
C ASN A 9 0.65 10.11 -5.75
N GLY A 10 1.19 11.32 -5.51
CA GLY A 10 0.44 12.58 -5.64
C GLY A 10 -0.73 12.72 -4.67
N GLN A 11 -1.81 13.36 -5.11
CA GLN A 11 -3.04 13.54 -4.32
C GLN A 11 -4.06 12.40 -4.48
N THR A 12 -3.70 11.33 -5.19
CA THR A 12 -4.61 10.22 -5.46
C THR A 12 -4.57 9.17 -4.33
N ASN A 13 -5.42 8.15 -4.46
CA ASN A 13 -5.39 6.92 -3.66
C ASN A 13 -4.51 5.84 -4.31
N GLN A 14 -3.51 6.25 -5.10
CA GLN A 14 -2.51 5.35 -5.66
C GLN A 14 -1.28 5.31 -4.77
N PHE A 15 -0.77 4.10 -4.53
CA PHE A 15 0.38 3.85 -3.69
C PHE A 15 1.35 2.94 -4.44
N SER A 16 2.64 3.28 -4.37
CA SER A 16 3.73 2.41 -4.78
C SER A 16 4.16 1.61 -3.56
N ILE A 17 4.17 0.28 -3.67
CA ILE A 17 4.72 -0.62 -2.68
C ILE A 17 6.03 -1.16 -3.25
N THR A 18 7.11 -1.01 -2.49
CA THR A 18 8.42 -1.59 -2.79
C THR A 18 8.75 -2.59 -1.69
N LEU A 19 9.02 -3.84 -2.07
CA LEU A 19 9.56 -4.86 -1.17
C LEU A 19 10.97 -5.19 -1.62
N VAL A 20 11.92 -5.12 -0.69
CA VAL A 20 13.30 -5.52 -0.89
C VAL A 20 13.55 -6.76 -0.04
N ARG A 21 14.01 -7.86 -0.64
CA ARG A 21 14.36 -9.11 0.07
C ARG A 21 15.58 -9.76 -0.52
N GLY A 22 16.60 -10.02 0.29
CA GLY A 22 17.78 -10.79 -0.13
C GLY A 22 18.54 -10.27 -1.36
N GLY A 23 18.27 -9.05 -1.83
CA GLY A 23 18.82 -8.49 -3.09
C GLY A 23 17.79 -8.36 -4.22
N ASP A 24 16.66 -9.05 -4.13
CA ASP A 24 15.52 -8.91 -5.04
C ASP A 24 14.65 -7.72 -4.63
N THR A 25 14.10 -7.03 -5.63
CA THR A 25 13.18 -5.91 -5.42
C THR A 25 11.89 -6.13 -6.20
N ILE A 26 10.77 -6.19 -5.49
CA ILE A 26 9.43 -6.24 -6.07
C ILE A 26 8.82 -4.85 -5.92
N ARG A 27 8.35 -4.29 -7.03
CA ARG A 27 7.65 -3.00 -7.04
C ARG A 27 6.28 -3.17 -7.66
N CYS A 28 5.24 -2.78 -6.94
CA CYS A 28 3.87 -2.78 -7.43
C CYS A 28 3.18 -1.45 -7.16
N MET A 29 2.27 -1.07 -8.06
CA MET A 29 1.41 0.08 -7.90
C MET A 29 0.00 -0.42 -7.58
N VAL A 30 -0.59 0.13 -6.52
CA VAL A 30 -1.93 -0.26 -6.05
C VAL A 30 -2.83 0.97 -5.98
N SER A 31 -4.08 0.81 -6.41
CA SER A 31 -5.11 1.83 -6.31
C SER A 31 -6.12 1.40 -5.25
N VAL A 32 -6.35 2.23 -4.24
CA VAL A 32 -7.35 1.96 -3.20
C VAL A 32 -8.64 2.69 -3.54
N ALA A 33 -9.67 1.93 -3.90
CA ALA A 33 -11.03 2.43 -4.00
C ALA A 33 -11.60 2.65 -2.58
N LEU A 34 -12.01 3.89 -2.30
CA LEU A 34 -12.86 4.23 -1.15
C LEU A 34 -14.24 4.48 -1.76
N GLY A 35 -15.27 3.78 -1.28
CA GLY A 35 -16.60 3.79 -1.91
C GLY A 35 -17.19 5.20 -2.09
N ASP A 36 -18.08 5.35 -3.06
CA ASP A 36 -18.65 6.65 -3.47
C ASP A 36 -19.42 7.39 -2.36
N SER A 37 -19.92 6.67 -1.36
CA SER A 37 -20.65 7.21 -0.20
C SER A 37 -19.78 7.37 1.05
N ASP A 38 -18.48 7.54 0.89
CA ASP A 38 -17.59 7.80 2.02
C ASP A 38 -17.83 9.22 2.55
N GLU A 39 -18.57 9.33 3.66
CA GLU A 39 -18.92 10.60 4.33
C GLU A 39 -17.75 11.24 5.08
N ARG A 40 -16.59 10.57 5.11
CA ARG A 40 -15.39 11.04 5.80
C ARG A 40 -14.81 12.28 5.12
N SER A 41 -14.09 13.10 5.88
CA SER A 41 -13.30 14.19 5.29
C SER A 41 -12.19 13.65 4.39
N ASP A 42 -11.69 14.45 3.44
CA ASP A 42 -10.61 14.03 2.54
C ASP A 42 -9.36 13.52 3.29
N GLY A 43 -9.05 14.12 4.44
CA GLY A 43 -7.95 13.67 5.31
C GLY A 43 -8.20 12.30 5.95
N GLU A 44 -9.44 11.98 6.30
CA GLU A 44 -9.84 10.68 6.84
C GLU A 44 -9.91 9.59 5.76
N LYS A 45 -10.46 9.93 4.60
CA LYS A 45 -10.38 9.09 3.39
C LYS A 45 -8.93 8.73 3.11
N HIS A 46 -8.05 9.73 3.12
CA HIS A 46 -6.63 9.54 2.90
C HIS A 46 -5.99 8.59 3.93
N ARG A 47 -6.21 8.81 5.23
CA ARG A 47 -5.67 7.94 6.28
C ARG A 47 -6.15 6.50 6.10
N ALA A 48 -7.40 6.32 5.70
CA ALA A 48 -7.97 5.00 5.46
C ALA A 48 -7.39 4.31 4.23
N ALA A 49 -7.21 5.03 3.12
CA ALA A 49 -6.54 4.48 1.94
C ALA A 49 -5.09 4.08 2.24
N LEU A 50 -4.35 4.91 2.97
CA LEU A 50 -2.99 4.58 3.39
C LEU A 50 -2.95 3.37 4.32
N SER A 51 -3.89 3.27 5.27
CA SER A 51 -4.00 2.11 6.15
C SER A 51 -4.26 0.81 5.37
N LYS A 52 -5.17 0.84 4.39
CA LYS A 52 -5.44 -0.29 3.49
C LYS A 52 -4.22 -0.66 2.65
N ALA A 53 -3.51 0.32 2.09
CA ALA A 53 -2.30 0.07 1.31
C ALA A 53 -1.19 -0.58 2.16
N LYS A 54 -1.00 -0.12 3.41
CA LYS A 54 -0.05 -0.74 4.35
C LYS A 54 -0.44 -2.17 4.72
N ALA A 55 -1.73 -2.43 4.93
CA ALA A 55 -2.22 -3.78 5.20
C ALA A 55 -1.97 -4.72 4.01
N LEU A 56 -2.20 -4.24 2.79
CA LEU A 56 -1.90 -4.99 1.57
C LEU A 56 -0.41 -5.29 1.42
N ALA A 57 0.46 -4.30 1.69
CA ALA A 57 1.91 -4.48 1.63
C ALA A 57 2.39 -5.57 2.60
N LYS A 58 1.86 -5.61 3.83
CA LYS A 58 2.15 -6.67 4.79
C LYS A 58 1.64 -8.04 4.33
N ALA A 59 0.42 -8.10 3.79
CA ALA A 59 -0.13 -9.36 3.28
C ALA A 59 0.70 -9.92 2.11
N LEU A 60 1.18 -9.03 1.23
CA LEU A 60 2.07 -9.40 0.13
C LEU A 60 3.41 -9.94 0.65
N ASP A 61 4.01 -9.28 1.63
CA ASP A 61 5.24 -9.74 2.26
C ASP A 61 5.08 -11.13 2.89
N SER A 62 4.01 -11.35 3.67
CA SER A 62 3.72 -12.66 4.27
C SER A 62 3.43 -13.76 3.24
N ALA A 63 2.78 -13.42 2.12
CA ALA A 63 2.53 -14.37 1.03
C ALA A 63 3.81 -14.79 0.31
N ILE A 64 4.81 -13.90 0.24
CA ILE A 64 6.12 -14.20 -0.35
C ILE A 64 6.95 -15.08 0.60
N GLU A 65 6.90 -14.84 1.92
CA GLU A 65 7.59 -15.69 2.90
C GLU A 65 7.11 -17.14 2.96
N THR A 66 5.85 -17.38 2.59
CA THR A 66 5.20 -18.68 2.70
C THR A 66 5.34 -19.54 1.44
N SER A 67 5.99 -19.02 0.40
CA SER A 67 6.21 -19.71 -0.88
C SER A 67 7.61 -20.30 -1.00
#